data_AF-A0A351TP75-F1
#
_entry.id   AF-A0A351TP75-F1
#
_cell.length_a   1.000
_cell.length_b   1.000
_cell.length_c   1.000
_cell.angle_alpha   90.00
_cell.angle_beta   90.00
_cell.angle_gamma   90.00
#
_symmetry.space_group_name_H-M   'P 1'
#
loop_
_entity.id
_entity.type
_entity.pdbx_description
1 polymer ?
#
loop_
_entity_poly.entity_id
_entity_poly.type
_entity_poly.pdbx_seq_one_letter_code
_entity_poly.pdbx_strand_id
1 'polypeptide(L)'
;QEVKDAWMDAAKEVNVNGMGIRGNGMMSHISQMMVQRLNKQLKGETENFDILGNTVESAIQATKKALYDLEHPVVYTPRSIEVQQACIKEGEFYRAFLEKLEQL
;
A
#
# COMPACT_ATOMS: atom_id res chain seq x y z
N GLN A 1 -15.98 -7.59 -0.48
CA GLN A 1 -16.12 -7.28 -1.92
C GLN A 1 -15.84 -5.79 -2.15
N GLU A 2 -16.49 -4.90 -1.41
CA GLU A 2 -16.34 -3.44 -1.53
C GLU A 2 -14.89 -2.93 -1.38
N VAL A 3 -14.13 -3.41 -0.39
CA VAL A 3 -12.70 -3.05 -0.22
C VAL A 3 -11.87 -3.40 -1.46
N LYS A 4 -12.16 -4.55 -2.10
CA LYS A 4 -11.47 -4.97 -3.32
C LYS A 4 -11.84 -4.09 -4.50
N ASP A 5 -13.11 -3.69 -4.61
CA ASP A 5 -13.57 -2.81 -5.68
C ASP A 5 -12.97 -1.41 -5.52
N ALA A 6 -12.96 -0.86 -4.29
CA ALA A 6 -12.26 0.38 -3.95
C ALA A 6 -10.76 0.32 -4.28
N TRP A 7 -10.10 -0.81 -4.03
CA TRP A 7 -8.70 -1.02 -4.41
C TRP A 7 -8.52 -0.95 -5.93
N MET A 8 -9.34 -1.67 -6.69
CA MET A 8 -9.25 -1.73 -8.14
C MET A 8 -9.54 -0.37 -8.79
N ASP A 9 -10.48 0.40 -8.24
CA ASP A 9 -10.79 1.75 -8.71
C ASP A 9 -9.65 2.73 -8.44
N ALA A 10 -9.07 2.70 -7.24
CA ALA A 10 -7.89 3.52 -6.92
C ALA A 10 -6.67 3.13 -7.79
N ALA A 11 -6.49 1.83 -8.04
CA ALA A 11 -5.43 1.32 -8.90
C ALA A 11 -5.57 1.83 -10.35
N LYS A 12 -6.80 1.81 -10.87
CA LYS A 12 -7.12 2.33 -12.20
C LYS A 12 -6.93 3.85 -12.30
N GLU A 13 -7.34 4.58 -11.28
CA GLU A 13 -7.23 6.05 -11.21
C GLU A 13 -5.76 6.51 -11.24
N VAL A 14 -4.90 5.87 -10.44
CA VAL A 14 -3.48 6.26 -10.29
C VAL A 14 -2.56 5.57 -11.30
N ASN A 15 -3.09 4.57 -12.02
CA ASN A 15 -2.36 3.70 -12.95
C ASN A 15 -1.20 2.94 -12.29
N VAL A 16 -1.47 2.37 -11.12
CA VAL A 16 -0.56 1.49 -10.37
C VAL A 16 -1.36 0.38 -9.69
N ASN A 17 -0.72 -0.67 -9.19
CA ASN A 17 -1.41 -1.76 -8.50
C ASN A 17 -1.41 -1.66 -6.96
N GLY A 18 -0.87 -0.57 -6.40
CA GLY A 18 -0.76 -0.36 -4.95
C GLY A 18 0.30 -1.21 -4.22
N MET A 19 1.00 -2.10 -4.94
CA MET A 19 1.94 -3.08 -4.37
C MET A 19 3.40 -2.84 -4.78
N GLY A 20 3.69 -1.78 -5.53
CA GLY A 20 5.07 -1.53 -6.02
C GLY A 20 5.54 -2.56 -7.05
N ILE A 21 4.62 -3.18 -7.79
CA ILE A 21 4.92 -4.11 -8.89
C ILE A 21 4.56 -3.45 -10.23
N ARG A 22 5.43 -3.54 -11.22
CA ARG A 22 5.22 -3.01 -12.58
C ARG A 22 4.32 -3.95 -13.40
N GLY A 23 3.79 -3.47 -14.53
CA GLY A 23 2.93 -4.27 -15.41
C GLY A 23 3.59 -5.53 -15.98
N ASN A 24 4.93 -5.59 -16.02
CA ASN A 24 5.70 -6.77 -16.42
C ASN A 24 6.02 -7.73 -15.26
N GLY A 25 5.47 -7.51 -14.07
CA GLY A 25 5.68 -8.34 -12.88
C GLY A 25 6.96 -8.03 -12.08
N MET A 26 7.83 -7.13 -12.56
CA MET A 26 9.02 -6.72 -11.81
C MET A 26 8.66 -5.75 -10.68
N MET A 27 9.34 -5.85 -9.53
CA MET A 27 9.19 -4.85 -8.46
C MET A 27 9.84 -3.51 -8.86
N SER A 28 9.15 -2.41 -8.57
CA SER A 28 9.73 -1.05 -8.62
C SER A 28 10.36 -0.65 -7.29
N HIS A 29 9.76 -1.05 -6.18
CA HIS A 29 10.23 -0.83 -4.81
C HIS A 29 9.46 -1.77 -3.85
N ILE A 30 9.88 -1.82 -2.59
CA ILE A 30 9.10 -2.45 -1.52
C ILE A 30 8.10 -1.41 -1.02
N SER A 31 6.81 -1.62 -1.28
CA SER A 31 5.75 -0.73 -0.79
C SER A 31 5.55 -0.87 0.72
N GLN A 32 4.97 0.12 1.37
CA GLN A 32 4.62 0.07 2.80
C GLN A 32 3.60 -1.02 3.10
N MET A 33 2.70 -1.32 2.17
CA MET A 33 1.82 -2.50 2.28
C MET A 33 2.64 -3.82 2.30
N MET A 34 3.68 -3.94 1.48
CA MET A 34 4.60 -5.07 1.54
C MET A 34 5.40 -5.08 2.86
N VAL A 35 5.87 -3.91 3.34
CA VAL A 35 6.56 -3.80 4.64
C VAL A 35 5.66 -4.29 5.77
N GLN A 36 4.39 -3.92 5.80
CA GLN A 36 3.44 -4.41 6.80
C GLN A 36 3.30 -5.94 6.74
N ARG A 37 3.17 -6.51 5.53
CA ARG A 37 3.10 -7.96 5.33
C ARG A 37 4.37 -8.67 5.80
N LEU A 38 5.54 -8.15 5.44
CA LEU A 38 6.84 -8.70 5.85
C LEU A 38 7.03 -8.63 7.36
N ASN A 39 6.61 -7.54 8.00
CA ASN A 39 6.68 -7.40 9.46
C ASN A 39 5.81 -8.43 10.19
N LYS A 40 4.59 -8.72 9.70
CA LYS A 40 3.76 -9.81 10.24
C LYS A 40 4.48 -11.16 10.14
N GLN A 41 5.05 -11.45 8.97
CA GLN A 41 5.80 -12.70 8.75
C GLN A 41 6.99 -12.82 9.71
N LEU A 42 7.77 -11.75 9.90
CA LEU A 42 8.91 -11.74 10.82
C LEU A 42 8.51 -11.91 12.29
N LYS A 43 7.28 -11.53 12.66
CA LYS A 43 6.72 -11.74 14.00
C LYS A 43 6.12 -13.13 14.20
N GLY A 44 6.13 -13.99 13.18
CA GLY A 44 5.53 -15.33 13.24
C GLY A 44 4.01 -15.35 13.02
N GLU A 45 3.41 -14.24 12.58
CA GLU A 45 1.98 -14.15 12.23
C GLU A 45 1.72 -14.72 10.83
N THR A 46 2.06 -15.99 10.59
CA THR A 46 2.03 -16.61 9.25
C THR A 46 0.65 -17.10 8.82
N GLU A 47 -0.32 -17.12 9.73
CA GLU A 47 -1.68 -17.60 9.45
C GLU A 47 -2.56 -16.54 8.77
N ASN A 48 -2.19 -15.26 8.83
CA ASN A 48 -2.98 -14.18 8.24
C ASN A 48 -2.10 -13.11 7.55
N PHE A 49 -1.81 -13.37 6.27
CA PHE A 49 -1.11 -12.42 5.38
C PHE A 49 -1.99 -11.28 4.88
N ASP A 50 -3.30 -11.31 5.17
CA ASP A 50 -4.16 -10.19 4.84
C ASP A 50 -3.83 -9.01 5.75
N ILE A 51 -3.41 -7.92 5.12
CA ILE A 51 -3.06 -6.66 5.78
C ILE A 51 -4.27 -5.74 5.89
N LEU A 52 -5.25 -5.88 4.99
CA LEU A 52 -6.46 -5.05 4.97
C LEU A 52 -7.50 -5.57 5.94
N GLY A 53 -7.50 -6.88 6.21
CA GLY A 53 -8.44 -7.52 7.11
C GLY A 53 -9.85 -7.62 6.53
N ASN A 54 -10.80 -7.98 7.38
CA ASN A 54 -12.14 -8.38 6.94
C ASN A 54 -13.18 -7.24 6.95
N THR A 55 -12.82 -6.03 7.37
CA THR A 55 -13.75 -4.88 7.43
C THR A 55 -13.21 -3.65 6.71
N VAL A 56 -14.10 -2.71 6.41
CA VAL A 56 -13.72 -1.40 5.83
C VAL A 56 -12.81 -0.65 6.80
N GLU A 57 -13.12 -0.68 8.10
CA GLU A 57 -12.33 -0.02 9.13
C GLU A 57 -10.92 -0.60 9.22
N SER A 58 -10.76 -1.92 9.15
CA SER A 58 -9.42 -2.53 9.17
C SER A 58 -8.61 -2.12 7.92
N ALA A 59 -9.26 -2.03 6.76
CA ALA A 59 -8.61 -1.59 5.52
C ALA A 59 -8.19 -0.11 5.60
N ILE A 60 -9.05 0.76 6.19
CA ILE A 60 -8.73 2.17 6.44
C ILE A 60 -7.53 2.29 7.37
N GLN A 61 -7.51 1.56 8.49
CA GLN A 61 -6.39 1.64 9.44
C GLN A 61 -5.08 1.15 8.83
N ALA A 62 -5.10 0.04 8.11
CA ALA A 62 -3.93 -0.49 7.41
C ALA A 62 -3.38 0.51 6.38
N THR A 63 -4.27 1.17 5.63
CA THR A 63 -3.90 2.14 4.60
C THR A 63 -3.40 3.45 5.20
N LYS A 64 -4.05 3.97 6.25
CA LYS A 64 -3.55 5.15 6.99
C LYS A 64 -2.15 4.90 7.56
N LYS A 65 -1.92 3.71 8.11
CA LYS A 65 -0.59 3.32 8.58
C LYS A 65 0.44 3.28 7.44
N ALA A 66 0.08 2.67 6.30
CA ALA A 66 0.98 2.59 5.14
C ALA A 66 1.35 3.98 4.61
N LEU A 67 0.37 4.89 4.51
CA LEU A 67 0.59 6.25 4.07
C LEU A 67 1.47 7.04 5.07
N TYR A 68 1.20 6.91 6.37
CA TYR A 68 2.00 7.55 7.41
C TYR A 68 3.47 7.07 7.34
N ASP A 69 3.70 5.75 7.28
CA ASP A 69 5.07 5.21 7.23
C ASP A 69 5.81 5.64 5.93
N LEU A 70 5.08 5.87 4.84
CA LEU A 70 5.63 6.35 3.58
C LEU A 70 6.10 7.81 3.68
N GLU A 71 5.32 8.66 4.37
CA GLU A 71 5.59 10.08 4.60
C GLU A 71 6.60 10.33 5.73
N HIS A 72 6.72 9.37 6.66
CA HIS A 72 7.57 9.44 7.84
C HIS A 72 8.57 8.27 7.88
N PRO A 73 9.53 8.20 6.94
CA PRO A 73 10.48 7.09 6.88
C PRO A 73 11.39 7.07 8.11
N VAL A 74 11.51 5.89 8.75
CA VAL A 74 12.36 5.66 9.94
C VAL A 74 13.84 5.93 9.65
N VAL A 75 14.27 5.68 8.42
CA VAL A 75 15.64 5.94 7.96
C VAL A 75 15.57 6.72 6.65
N TYR A 76 16.22 7.89 6.62
CA TYR A 76 16.41 8.62 5.37
C TYR A 76 17.53 7.96 4.57
N THR A 77 17.18 6.98 3.75
CA THR A 77 18.10 6.42 2.74
C THR A 77 17.98 7.21 1.45
N PRO A 78 19.10 7.64 0.83
CA PRO A 78 19.08 8.20 -0.51
C PRO A 78 18.42 7.20 -1.47
N ARG A 79 17.29 7.60 -2.06
CA ARG A 79 16.54 6.80 -3.03
C ARG A 79 16.94 7.21 -4.44
N SER A 80 17.05 6.25 -5.36
CA SER A 80 17.16 6.57 -6.79
C SER A 80 15.91 7.35 -7.25
N ILE A 81 16.04 8.09 -8.36
CA ILE A 81 14.92 8.87 -8.92
C ILE A 81 13.72 7.96 -9.20
N GLU A 82 13.95 6.75 -9.73
CA GLU A 82 12.88 5.78 -9.99
C GLU A 82 12.13 5.37 -8.72
N VAL A 83 12.85 5.11 -7.62
CA VAL A 83 12.22 4.73 -6.35
C VAL A 83 11.44 5.90 -5.77
N GLN A 84 11.92 7.15 -5.91
CA GLN A 84 11.19 8.34 -5.47
C GLN A 84 9.86 8.49 -6.24
N GLN A 85 9.90 8.34 -7.57
CA GLN A 85 8.69 8.39 -8.40
C GLN A 85 7.69 7.29 -8.03
N ALA A 86 8.19 6.08 -7.78
CA ALA A 86 7.34 4.97 -7.37
C ALA A 86 6.68 5.21 -6.00
N CYS A 87 7.41 5.80 -5.04
CA CYS A 87 6.84 6.18 -3.74
C CYS A 87 5.83 7.32 -3.84
N ILE A 88 6.03 8.30 -4.74
CA ILE A 88 5.01 9.35 -4.98
C ILE A 88 3.71 8.71 -5.47
N LYS A 89 3.82 7.80 -6.46
CA LYS A 89 2.67 7.07 -7.01
C LYS A 89 1.99 6.15 -5.99
N GLU A 90 2.78 5.52 -5.12
CA GLU A 90 2.27 4.75 -3.99
C GLU A 90 1.44 5.63 -3.03
N GLY A 91 1.92 6.83 -2.71
CA GLY A 91 1.20 7.78 -1.88
C GLY A 91 -0.09 8.31 -2.55
N GLU A 92 -0.05 8.59 -3.85
CA GLU A 92 -1.26 8.91 -4.64
C GLU A 92 -2.29 7.77 -4.54
N PHE A 93 -1.85 6.53 -4.71
CA PHE A 93 -2.70 5.36 -4.60
C PHE A 93 -3.33 5.22 -3.21
N TYR A 94 -2.55 5.36 -2.12
CA TYR A 94 -3.09 5.25 -0.76
C TYR A 94 -4.13 6.33 -0.44
N ARG A 95 -3.94 7.57 -0.93
CA ARG A 95 -4.93 8.64 -0.75
C ARG A 95 -6.22 8.35 -1.53
N ALA A 96 -6.11 7.96 -2.80
CA ALA A 96 -7.26 7.58 -3.61
C ALA A 96 -8.01 6.37 -3.03
N PHE A 97 -7.28 5.39 -2.50
CA PHE A 97 -7.88 4.22 -1.86
C PHE A 97 -8.60 4.59 -0.55
N LEU A 98 -8.01 5.46 0.27
CA LEU A 98 -8.65 5.95 1.49
C LEU A 98 -9.95 6.72 1.19
N GLU A 99 -9.94 7.61 0.21
CA GLU A 99 -11.14 8.36 -0.18
C GLU A 99 -12.31 7.42 -0.53
N LYS A 100 -12.02 6.34 -1.26
CA LYS A 100 -13.04 5.35 -1.64
C LYS A 100 -13.50 4.53 -0.45
N LEU A 101 -12.59 4.12 0.43
CA LEU A 101 -12.95 3.39 1.65
C LEU A 101 -13.81 4.23 2.61
N GLU A 102 -13.56 5.54 2.70
CA GLU A 102 -14.31 6.45 3.57
C GLU A 102 -15.72 6.78 3.03
N GLN A 103 -16.03 6.36 1.79
CA GLN A 103 -17.36 6.47 1.17
C GLN A 103 -18.19 5.18 1.28
N LEU A 104 -17.61 4.10 1.80
CA LEU A 104 -18.29 2.82 2.08
C LEU A 104 -18.93 2.83 3.46
#